data_AF-A0A1I5XZ11-F1
#
_entry.id   AF-A0A1I5XZ11-F1
#
_cell.length_a   1.000
_cell.length_b   1.000
_cell.length_c   1.000
_cell.angle_alpha   90.00
_cell.angle_beta   90.00
_cell.angle_gamma   90.00
#
_symmetry.space_group_name_H-M   'P 1'
#
loop_
_entity.id
_entity.type
_entity.pdbx_description
1 polymer ?
#
loop_
_entity_poly.entity_id
_entity_poly.type
_entity_poly.pdbx_seq_one_letter_code
_entity_poly.pdbx_strand_id
1 'polypeptide(L)' 'MPTLIQFYIRHSLIGFAISAVFVAAIAWFDVMGLGRLFMGSTQGLIGCAMLWFFCGTMFAGAQTGVALFSMHQNEDEGGP' A
#
# COMPACT_ATOMS: atom_id res chain seq x y z
N MET A 1 -2.10 -23.33 -5.87
CA MET A 1 -2.92 -22.34 -5.14
C MET A 1 -4.00 -21.85 -6.10
N PRO A 2 -5.25 -21.62 -5.65
CA PRO A 2 -6.32 -21.06 -6.47
C PRO A 2 -5.88 -19.74 -7.11
N THR A 3 -6.22 -19.51 -8.38
CA THR A 3 -5.79 -18.34 -9.17
C THR A 3 -6.20 -17.01 -8.55
N LEU A 4 -7.37 -16.94 -7.89
CA LEU A 4 -7.82 -15.75 -7.16
C LEU A 4 -6.91 -15.36 -5.99
N ILE A 5 -6.38 -16.35 -5.24
CA ILE A 5 -5.50 -16.07 -4.10
C ILE A 5 -4.18 -15.48 -4.58
N GLN A 6 -3.64 -16.00 -5.68
CA GLN A 6 -2.41 -15.47 -6.29
C GLN A 6 -2.61 -14.03 -6.79
N PHE A 7 -3.77 -13.75 -7.39
CA PHE A 7 -4.14 -12.41 -7.83
C PHE A 7 -4.24 -11.43 -6.65
N TYR A 8 -4.98 -11.80 -5.61
CA TYR A 8 -5.13 -11.00 -4.38
C TYR A 8 -3.77 -10.63 -3.78
N ILE A 9 -2.89 -11.63 -3.58
CA ILE A 9 -1.58 -11.41 -2.96
C ILE A 9 -0.71 -10.49 -3.83
N ARG A 10 -0.72 -10.68 -5.16
CA ARG A 10 0.08 -9.84 -6.06
C ARG A 10 -0.35 -8.37 -5.99
N HIS A 11 -1.64 -8.08 -6.09
CA HIS A 11 -2.15 -6.70 -6.05
C HIS A 11 -1.97 -6.06 -4.67
N SER A 12 -2.19 -6.83 -3.61
CA SER A 12 -1.94 -6.40 -2.22
C SER A 12 -0.47 -6.02 -2.00
N LEU A 13 0.48 -6.85 -2.46
CA LEU A 13 1.92 -6.55 -2.38
C LEU A 13 2.32 -5.33 -3.20
N ILE A 14 1.73 -5.13 -4.38
CA ILE A 14 1.97 -3.94 -5.20
C ILE A 14 1.50 -2.68 -4.45
N GLY A 15 0.28 -2.69 -3.91
CA GLY A 15 -0.24 -1.57 -3.11
C GLY A 15 0.64 -1.29 -1.89
N PHE A 16 1.08 -2.32 -1.18
CA PHE A 16 1.98 -2.19 -0.04
C PHE A 16 3.37 -1.65 -0.42
N ALA A 17 3.91 -2.04 -1.58
CA ALA A 17 5.17 -1.50 -2.07
C ALA A 17 5.07 -0.02 -2.45
N ILE A 18 3.96 0.39 -3.08
CA ILE A 18 3.69 1.80 -3.43
C ILE A 18 3.61 2.67 -2.17
N SER A 19 3.06 2.14 -1.07
CA SER A 19 2.98 2.91 0.18
C SER A 19 4.36 3.24 0.78
N ALA A 20 5.38 2.42 0.52
CA ALA A 20 6.74 2.70 0.97
C ALA A 20 7.25 4.01 0.35
N VAL A 21 6.97 4.21 -0.94
CA VAL A 21 7.29 5.45 -1.66
C VAL A 21 6.50 6.63 -1.09
N PHE A 22 5.22 6.43 -0.80
CA PHE A 22 4.37 7.46 -0.19
C PHE A 22 4.87 7.90 1.20
N VAL A 23 5.23 6.95 2.06
CA VAL A 23 5.75 7.25 3.41
C VAL A 23 7.16 7.85 3.34
N ALA A 24 8.00 7.39 2.41
CA ALA A 24 9.28 8.03 2.14
C ALA A 24 9.10 9.48 1.69
N ALA A 25 8.10 9.77 0.85
CA ALA A 25 7.78 11.14 0.44
C ALA A 25 7.32 12.00 1.63
N ILE A 26 6.45 11.48 2.51
CA ILE A 26 6.05 12.18 3.75
C ILE A 26 7.24 12.53 4.63
N ALA A 27 8.15 11.57 4.82
CA ALA A 27 9.36 11.77 5.62
C ALA A 27 10.32 12.76 4.94
N TRP A 28 10.45 12.71 3.61
CA TRP A 28 11.33 13.59 2.84
C TRP A 28 10.86 15.05 2.82
N PHE A 29 9.56 15.27 2.63
CA PHE A 29 8.97 16.61 2.66
C PHE A 29 8.74 17.15 4.08
N ASP A 30 9.13 16.38 5.11
CA ASP A 30 8.97 16.71 6.52
C ASP A 30 7.54 17.18 6.85
N VAL A 31 6.54 16.46 6.32
CA VAL A 31 5.13 16.83 6.50
C VAL A 31 4.81 16.80 7.99
N MET A 32 4.35 17.94 8.53
CA MET A 32 4.10 18.14 9.97
C MET A 32 5.32 17.89 10.88
N GLY A 33 6.55 17.90 10.34
CA GLY A 33 7.76 17.64 11.12
C GLY A 33 8.04 16.16 11.38
N LEU A 34 7.35 15.24 10.69
CA LEU A 34 7.48 13.79 10.90
C LEU A 34 8.86 13.26 10.51
N GLY A 35 9.47 13.77 9.43
CA GLY A 35 10.79 13.34 8.99
C GLY A 35 11.85 13.66 10.04
N ARG A 36 11.80 14.89 10.56
CA ARG A 36 12.66 15.34 11.66
C ARG A 36 12.41 14.58 12.95
N LEU A 37 11.14 14.26 13.25
CA LEU A 37 10.77 13.47 14.42
C LEU A 37 11.37 12.05 14.36
N PHE A 38 11.36 11.41 13.19
CA PHE A 38 11.98 10.11 13.01
C PHE A 38 13.51 10.16 13.07
N MET A 39 14.15 11.21 12.56
CA MET A 39 15.61 11.35 12.63
C MET A 39 16.13 11.71 14.03
N GLY A 40 15.34 12.44 14.83
CA GLY A 40 15.73 12.90 16.16
C GLY A 40 15.42 11.93 17.31
N SER A 41 14.61 10.90 17.08
CA SER A 41 14.16 9.97 18.12
C SER A 41 14.85 8.61 18.01
N THR A 42 15.29 8.06 19.15
CA THR A 42 15.81 6.68 19.26
C THR A 42 14.81 5.64 18.74
N GLN A 43 13.51 5.95 18.77
CA GLN A 43 12.43 5.09 18.27
C GLN A 43 11.93 5.48 16.88
N GLY A 44 12.59 6.40 16.18
CA GLY A 44 12.10 6.93 14.91
C GLY A 44 12.00 5.89 13.79
N LEU A 45 12.90 4.89 13.78
CA LEU A 45 12.82 3.75 12.86
C LEU A 45 11.56 2.90 13.08
N ILE A 46 11.19 2.66 14.34
CA ILE A 46 9.97 1.92 14.70
C ILE A 46 8.74 2.75 14.32
N GLY A 47 8.74 4.05 14.60
CA GLY A 47 7.66 4.96 14.18
C GLY A 47 7.45 4.98 12.67
N CYS A 48 8.53 5.06 11.90
CA CYS A 48 8.51 4.98 10.44
C CYS A 48 7.97 3.62 9.95
N ALA A 49 8.42 2.51 10.56
CA ALA A 49 7.93 1.18 10.21
C ALA A 49 6.44 1.01 10.52
N MET A 50 5.96 1.53 11.66
CA MET A 50 4.53 1.50 12.00
C MET A 50 3.70 2.35 11.03
N LEU A 51 4.16 3.58 10.74
CA LEU A 51 3.50 4.45 9.77
C LEU A 51 3.40 3.77 8.40
N TRP A 52 4.52 3.22 7.92
CA TRP A 52 4.55 2.48 6.67
C TRP A 52 3.64 1.26 6.67
N PHE A 53 3.62 0.47 7.75
CA PHE A 53 2.78 -0.71 7.84
C PHE A 53 1.28 -0.38 7.82
N PHE A 54 0.86 0.60 8.62
CA PHE A 54 -0.54 1.03 8.68
C PHE A 54 -0.98 1.69 7.35
N CYS A 55 -0.18 2.62 6.82
CA CYS A 55 -0.47 3.22 5.51
C CYS A 55 -0.43 2.16 4.40
N GLY A 56 0.53 1.24 4.43
CA GLY A 56 0.66 0.17 3.45
C GLY A 56 -0.51 -0.77 3.40
N THR A 57 -1.08 -1.12 4.55
CA THR A 57 -2.27 -1.95 4.60
C THR A 57 -3.46 -1.27 3.92
N MET A 58 -3.62 0.05 4.08
CA MET A 58 -4.66 0.82 3.37
C MET A 58 -4.45 0.81 1.85
N PHE A 59 -3.22 1.04 1.38
CA PHE A 59 -2.91 1.01 -0.06
C PHE A 59 -3.07 -0.39 -0.66
N ALA A 60 -2.68 -1.44 0.07
CA ALA A 60 -2.89 -2.82 -0.31
C ALA A 60 -4.38 -3.16 -0.46
N GLY A 61 -5.20 -2.70 0.49
CA GLY A 61 -6.66 -2.82 0.43
C GLY A 61 -7.24 -2.10 -0.79
N ALA A 62 -6.85 -0.84 -1.02
CA ALA A 62 -7.32 -0.07 -2.17
C ALA A 62 -6.95 -0.74 -3.51
N GLN A 63 -5.70 -1.19 -3.68
CA GLN A 63 -5.29 -1.86 -4.92
C GLN A 63 -6.01 -3.18 -5.14
N THR A 64 -6.22 -3.95 -4.07
CA THR A 64 -6.91 -5.22 -4.21
C THR A 64 -8.41 -5.03 -4.47
N GLY A 65 -9.02 -3.99 -3.91
CA GLY A 65 -10.40 -3.60 -4.20
C GLY A 65 -10.58 -3.19 -5.67
N VAL A 66 -9.71 -2.31 -6.19
CA VAL A 66 -9.72 -1.92 -7.61
C VAL A 66 -9.54 -3.14 -8.50
N ALA A 67 -8.56 -3.99 -8.20
CA ALA A 67 -8.25 -5.18 -8.98
C ALA A 67 -9.44 -6.17 -9.02
N LEU A 68 -10.14 -6.34 -7.90
CA LEU A 68 -11.33 -7.18 -7.81
C LEU A 68 -12.49 -6.63 -8.65
N PHE A 69 -12.78 -5.32 -8.57
CA PHE A 69 -13.83 -4.70 -9.39
C PHE A 69 -13.50 -4.74 -10.89
N SER A 70 -12.22 -4.57 -11.26
CA SER A 70 -11.79 -4.69 -12.65
C SER A 70 -11.93 -6.11 -13.19
N MET A 71 -11.78 -7.15 -12.37
CA MET A 71 -12.03 -8.52 -12.82
C MET A 71 -13.46 -8.75 -13.27
N HIS A 72 -14.46 -8.26 -12.51
CA HIS A 72 -15.87 -8.41 -12.85
C HIS A 72 -16.22 -7.71 -14.18
N GLN A 73 -15.62 -6.53 -14.42
CA GLN A 73 -15.86 -5.76 -15.65
C GLN A 73 -15.40 -6.51 -16.92
N ASN A 74 -14.34 -7.32 -16.82
CA ASN A 74 -13.84 -8.11 -17.94
C ASN A 74 -14.65 -9.39 -18.21
N GLU A 75 -15.39 -9.91 -17.22
CA GLU A 75 -16.27 -11.07 -17.40
C GLU A 75 -17.59 -10.70 -18.10
N ASP A 76 -18.11 -9.49 -17.84
CA ASP A 76 -19.35 -8.98 -18.46
C ASP A 76 -19.17 -8.54 -19.94
N GLU A 77 -17.94 -8.21 -20.37
CA GLU A 77 -17.62 -7.89 -21.78
C GLU A 77 -17.47 -9.15 -22.68
N GLY A 78 -17.65 -10.35 -22.12
CA GLY A 78 -17.59 -11.64 -22.81
C GLY A 78 -18.94 -12.24 -23.24
N GLY A 79 -20.01 -11.45 -23.30
CA GLY A 79 -21.33 -11.90 -23.80
C GLY A 79 -21.42 -11.91 -25.33
N PRO A 80 -22.13 -12.87 -25.96
CA PRO A 80 -22.22 -13.06 -27.42
C PRO A 80 -22.80 -11.88 -28.20
#